data_AF-A0A2A5NV96-F1
#
_entry.id   AF-A0A2A5NV96-F1
#
_cell.length_a   1.000
_cell.length_b   1.000
_cell.length_c   1.000
_cell.angle_alpha   90.00
_cell.angle_beta   90.00
_cell.angle_gamma   90.00
#
_symmetry.space_group_name_H-M   'P 1'
#
loop_
_entity.id
_entity.type
_entity.pdbx_description
1 polymer ?
#
loop_
_entity_poly.entity_id
_entity_poly.type
_entity_poly.pdbx_seq_one_letter_code
_entity_poly.pdbx_strand_id
1 'polypeptide(L)'
;MVDGWRVDPAGVERVLTAVATKATAVTDALGGTADGSKPGVAATVQSAATAAQSQVIGEALAEFFEHQQPTLTGIQNRIQASLLGAAGATRAIDHGDAEMASKTQAAAVVAAGNGNFSAFDGAPGN
;
A
#
# COMPACT_ATOMS: atom_id res chain seq x y z
N MET A 1 -27.57 -4.49 -9.07
CA MET A 1 -26.85 -5.72 -9.41
C MET A 1 -25.47 -5.29 -9.88
N VAL A 2 -24.44 -5.60 -9.09
CA VAL A 2 -23.03 -5.33 -9.44
C VAL A 2 -22.47 -6.66 -9.90
N ASP A 3 -22.81 -7.05 -11.12
CA ASP A 3 -22.64 -8.43 -11.59
C ASP A 3 -21.30 -8.58 -12.34
N GLY A 4 -20.21 -8.37 -11.61
CA GLY A 4 -18.86 -8.60 -12.10
C GLY A 4 -17.78 -8.05 -11.18
N TRP A 5 -16.66 -8.77 -11.07
CA TRP A 5 -15.45 -8.22 -10.46
C TRP A 5 -14.96 -7.06 -11.34
N ARG A 6 -14.94 -5.85 -10.79
CA ARG A 6 -14.46 -4.65 -11.48
C ARG A 6 -13.55 -3.88 -10.55
N VAL A 7 -12.30 -3.69 -10.97
CA VAL A 7 -11.36 -2.80 -10.28
C VAL A 7 -11.50 -1.40 -10.88
N ASP A 8 -11.52 -0.40 -10.02
CA ASP A 8 -11.41 1.02 -10.38
C ASP A 8 -9.99 1.49 -10.03
N PRO A 9 -9.04 1.52 -10.99
CA PRO A 9 -7.66 1.88 -10.71
C PRO A 9 -7.52 3.29 -10.11
N ALA A 10 -8.32 4.24 -10.57
CA ALA A 10 -8.33 5.62 -10.04
C ALA A 10 -8.92 5.68 -8.62
N GLY A 11 -9.89 4.82 -8.31
CA GLY A 11 -10.40 4.60 -6.97
C GLY A 11 -9.33 4.02 -6.03
N VAL A 12 -8.61 3.00 -6.49
CA VAL A 12 -7.52 2.39 -5.71
C VAL A 12 -6.40 3.40 -5.47
N GLU A 13 -5.96 4.14 -6.49
CA GLU A 13 -4.93 5.16 -6.36
C GLU A 13 -5.28 6.19 -5.28
N ARG A 14 -6.52 6.72 -5.29
CA ARG A 14 -6.98 7.66 -4.25
C ARG A 14 -6.87 7.09 -2.83
N VAL A 15 -7.25 5.83 -2.65
CA VAL A 15 -7.14 5.16 -1.35
C VAL A 15 -5.68 4.98 -0.95
N LEU A 16 -4.82 4.53 -1.88
CA LEU A 16 -3.40 4.34 -1.62
C LEU A 16 -2.70 5.67 -1.26
N THR A 17 -3.01 6.76 -1.97
CA THR A 17 -2.52 8.09 -1.62
C THR A 17 -2.95 8.52 -0.23
N ALA A 18 -4.24 8.32 0.11
CA ALA A 18 -4.75 8.67 1.44
C ALA A 18 -4.06 7.86 2.55
N VAL A 19 -3.87 6.55 2.34
CA VAL A 19 -3.15 5.69 3.28
C VAL A 19 -1.69 6.10 3.40
N ALA A 20 -1.02 6.41 2.29
CA ALA A 20 0.37 6.88 2.29
C ALA A 20 0.52 8.18 3.10
N THR A 21 -0.37 9.17 2.94
CA THR A 21 -0.35 10.40 3.75
C THR A 21 -0.49 10.11 5.23
N LYS A 22 -1.39 9.18 5.62
CA LYS A 22 -1.55 8.78 7.02
C LYS A 22 -0.34 8.01 7.54
N ALA A 23 0.27 7.16 6.71
CA ALA A 23 1.48 6.43 7.03
C ALA A 23 2.65 7.39 7.32
N THR A 24 2.84 8.42 6.49
CA THR A 24 3.85 9.46 6.72
C THR A 24 3.65 10.14 8.08
N ALA A 25 2.41 10.49 8.45
CA ALA A 25 2.16 11.10 9.76
C ALA A 25 2.55 10.18 10.94
N VAL A 26 2.36 8.87 10.80
CA VAL A 26 2.79 7.88 11.81
C VAL A 26 4.30 7.75 11.84
N THR A 27 4.96 7.68 10.67
CA THR A 27 6.42 7.61 10.56
C THR A 27 7.07 8.85 11.14
N ASP A 28 6.57 10.04 10.83
CA ASP A 28 7.07 11.32 11.33
C ASP A 28 6.89 11.44 12.85
N ALA A 29 5.76 10.99 13.40
CA ALA A 29 5.56 10.97 14.85
C ALA A 29 6.60 10.08 15.54
N LEU A 30 6.92 8.93 14.95
CA LEU A 30 7.82 7.95 15.54
C LEU A 30 9.30 8.33 15.38
N GLY A 31 9.72 8.66 14.16
CA GLY A 31 11.11 8.96 13.80
C GLY A 31 11.50 10.43 13.86
N GLY A 32 10.53 11.33 13.99
CA GLY A 32 10.71 12.76 13.75
C GLY A 32 10.51 13.09 12.28
N THR A 33 10.27 14.37 12.00
CA THR A 33 10.12 14.83 10.61
C THR A 33 11.49 14.88 9.92
N ALA A 34 11.53 14.61 8.62
CA ALA A 34 12.77 14.58 7.84
C ALA A 34 13.51 15.94 7.82
N ASP A 35 12.78 17.05 7.99
CA ASP A 35 13.32 18.40 8.10
C ASP A 35 13.87 18.74 9.51
N GLY A 36 13.74 17.81 10.46
CA GLY A 36 14.17 18.00 11.85
C GLY A 36 13.29 18.95 12.67
N SER A 37 12.18 19.47 12.11
CA SER A 37 11.31 20.42 12.80
C SER A 37 10.55 19.82 13.98
N LYS A 38 10.31 18.50 13.96
CA LYS A 38 9.67 17.76 15.07
C LYS A 38 10.54 16.60 15.51
N PRO A 39 10.90 16.51 16.80
CA PRO A 39 11.60 15.34 17.32
C PRO A 39 10.68 14.13 17.29
N GLY A 40 11.26 12.96 17.01
CA GLY A 40 10.54 11.69 17.14
C GLY A 40 10.20 11.38 18.59
N VAL A 41 9.33 10.40 18.79
CA VAL A 41 8.94 9.90 20.11
C VAL A 41 10.17 9.50 20.94
N ALA A 42 11.17 8.82 20.36
CA ALA A 42 12.38 8.42 21.10
C ALA A 42 13.14 9.63 21.70
N ALA A 43 13.34 10.69 20.91
CA ALA A 43 14.00 11.91 21.37
C ALA A 43 13.17 12.67 22.43
N THR A 44 11.84 12.66 22.26
CA THR A 44 10.91 13.25 23.23
C THR A 44 10.96 12.52 24.58
N VAL A 45 11.04 11.18 24.54
CA VAL A 45 11.14 10.32 25.72
C VAL A 45 12.45 10.54 26.44
N GLN A 46 13.56 10.61 25.70
CA GLN A 46 14.86 10.88 26.30
C GLN A 46 14.92 12.26 26.97
N SER A 47 14.26 13.26 26.37
CA SER A 47 14.11 14.59 26.96
C SER A 47 13.25 14.54 28.24
N ALA A 48 12.15 13.79 28.22
CA ALA A 48 11.28 13.62 29.39
C ALA A 48 11.99 12.86 30.52
N ALA A 49 12.75 11.82 30.21
CA ALA A 49 13.58 11.07 31.16
C ALA A 49 14.61 11.99 31.84
N THR A 50 15.27 12.85 31.06
CA THR A 50 16.22 13.85 31.58
C THR A 50 15.51 14.86 32.49
N ALA A 51 14.34 15.34 32.08
CA ALA A 51 13.56 16.33 32.82
C ALA A 51 12.93 15.77 34.12
N ALA A 52 12.67 14.46 34.19
CA ALA A 52 12.08 13.82 35.37
C ALA A 52 12.99 13.87 36.61
N GLN A 53 14.29 14.16 36.44
CA GLN A 53 15.30 14.24 37.52
C GLN A 53 15.30 13.01 38.45
N SER A 54 14.82 11.88 37.94
CA SER A 54 14.70 10.61 38.65
C SER A 54 15.18 9.50 37.73
N GLN A 55 16.28 8.87 38.13
CA GLN A 55 16.90 7.81 37.35
C GLN A 55 15.93 6.65 37.11
N VAL A 56 15.17 6.25 38.12
CA VAL A 56 14.20 5.14 38.03
C VAL A 56 13.08 5.45 37.03
N ILE A 57 12.57 6.68 37.02
CA ILE A 57 11.52 7.09 36.07
C ILE A 57 12.10 7.16 34.65
N GLY A 58 13.32 7.68 34.50
CA GLY A 58 14.01 7.74 33.22
C GLY A 58 14.28 6.36 32.61
N GLU A 59 14.76 5.42 33.43
CA GLU A 59 15.01 4.02 33.02
C GLU A 59 13.71 3.32 32.63
N ALA A 60 12.64 3.44 33.43
CA ALA A 60 11.35 2.83 33.11
C ALA A 60 10.73 3.36 31.81
N LEU A 61 10.88 4.67 31.53
CA LEU A 61 10.44 5.25 30.27
C LEU A 61 11.27 4.72 29.10
N ALA A 62 12.59 4.69 29.22
CA ALA A 62 13.46 4.16 28.17
C ALA A 62 13.14 2.69 27.86
N GLU A 63 13.02 1.84 28.88
CA GLU A 63 12.71 0.42 28.75
C GLU A 63 11.33 0.18 28.11
N PHE A 64 10.31 0.96 28.49
CA PHE A 64 9.00 0.88 27.85
C PHE A 64 9.08 1.14 26.34
N PHE A 65 9.81 2.18 25.92
CA PHE A 65 9.90 2.51 24.50
C PHE A 65 10.77 1.52 23.72
N GLU A 66 11.84 1.01 24.32
CA GLU A 66 12.64 -0.07 23.75
C GLU A 66 11.80 -1.33 23.55
N HIS A 67 10.94 -1.68 24.52
CA HIS A 67 10.02 -2.81 24.42
C HIS A 67 8.92 -2.61 23.36
N GLN A 68 8.44 -1.39 23.15
CA GLN A 68 7.40 -1.09 22.15
C GLN A 68 7.94 -0.90 20.73
N GLN A 69 9.23 -0.63 20.56
CA GLN A 69 9.84 -0.35 19.26
C GLN A 69 9.62 -1.45 18.20
N PRO A 70 9.69 -2.76 18.53
CA PRO A 70 9.38 -3.83 17.57
C PRO A 70 7.92 -3.80 17.11
N THR A 71 6.99 -3.52 18.02
CA THR A 71 5.55 -3.40 17.70
C THR A 71 5.31 -2.25 16.73
N LEU A 72 5.92 -1.09 17.00
CA LEU A 72 5.78 0.11 16.18
C LEU A 72 6.38 -0.09 14.79
N THR A 73 7.57 -0.70 14.71
CA THR A 73 8.20 -1.11 13.44
C THR A 73 7.33 -2.11 12.68
N GLY A 74 6.74 -3.07 13.38
CA GLY A 74 5.83 -4.06 12.79
C GLY A 74 4.56 -3.43 12.19
N ILE A 75 4.03 -2.36 12.79
CA ILE A 75 2.90 -1.61 12.22
C ILE A 75 3.32 -0.92 10.93
N GLN A 76 4.47 -0.23 10.92
CA GLN A 76 4.99 0.44 9.72
C GLN A 76 5.19 -0.56 8.55
N ASN A 77 5.82 -1.70 8.83
CA ASN A 77 6.05 -2.75 7.85
C ASN A 77 4.74 -3.29 7.25
N ARG A 78 3.70 -3.49 8.08
CA ARG A 78 2.39 -3.94 7.60
C ARG A 78 1.72 -2.91 6.70
N ILE A 79 1.76 -1.63 7.07
CA ILE A 79 1.19 -0.54 6.24
C ILE A 79 1.87 -0.51 4.88
N GLN A 80 3.22 -0.56 4.86
CA GLN A 80 3.98 -0.58 3.61
C GLN A 80 3.68 -1.81 2.76
N ALA A 81 3.64 -3.01 3.37
CA ALA A 81 3.33 -4.24 2.66
C ALA A 81 1.92 -4.20 2.04
N SER A 82 0.92 -3.68 2.76
CA SER A 82 -0.44 -3.51 2.24
C SER A 82 -0.51 -2.53 1.08
N LEU A 83 0.17 -1.38 1.18
CA LEU A 83 0.25 -0.39 0.09
C LEU A 83 0.86 -1.00 -1.18
N LEU A 84 2.01 -1.67 -1.04
CA LEU A 84 2.72 -2.29 -2.15
C LEU A 84 1.92 -3.45 -2.77
N GLY A 85 1.29 -4.28 -1.92
CA GLY A 85 0.46 -5.38 -2.37
C GLY A 85 -0.75 -4.93 -3.17
N ALA A 86 -1.48 -3.91 -2.68
CA ALA A 86 -2.64 -3.35 -3.38
C ALA A 86 -2.25 -2.63 -4.68
N ALA A 87 -1.16 -1.86 -4.68
CA ALA A 87 -0.62 -1.25 -5.90
C ALA A 87 -0.19 -2.31 -6.93
N GLY A 88 0.48 -3.37 -6.48
CA GLY A 88 0.93 -4.48 -7.32
C GLY A 88 -0.24 -5.24 -7.93
N ALA A 89 -1.27 -5.55 -7.14
CA ALA A 89 -2.48 -6.21 -7.62
C ALA A 89 -3.21 -5.38 -8.68
N THR A 90 -3.33 -4.07 -8.48
CA THR A 90 -3.96 -3.16 -9.46
C THR A 90 -3.21 -3.16 -10.78
N ARG A 91 -1.88 -3.03 -10.74
CA ARG A 91 -1.05 -3.10 -11.95
C ARG A 91 -1.14 -4.44 -12.68
N ALA A 92 -1.21 -5.54 -11.93
CA ALA A 92 -1.34 -6.88 -12.52
C ALA A 92 -2.66 -7.04 -13.29
N ILE A 93 -3.75 -6.46 -12.76
CA ILE A 93 -5.05 -6.44 -13.42
C ILE A 93 -5.00 -5.61 -14.69
N ASP A 94 -4.51 -4.37 -14.61
CA ASP A 94 -4.41 -3.48 -15.78
C ASP A 94 -3.56 -4.11 -16.90
N HIS A 95 -2.44 -4.75 -16.53
CA HIS A 95 -1.57 -5.43 -17.49
C HIS A 95 -2.25 -6.66 -18.11
N GLY A 96 -2.94 -7.46 -17.29
CA GLY A 96 -3.69 -8.63 -17.76
C GLY A 96 -4.81 -8.25 -18.72
N ASP A 97 -5.56 -7.19 -18.42
CA ASP A 97 -6.63 -6.69 -19.29
C ASP A 97 -6.08 -6.21 -20.65
N ALA A 98 -4.94 -5.50 -20.64
CA ALA A 98 -4.27 -5.07 -21.87
C ALA A 98 -3.78 -6.27 -22.72
N GLU A 99 -3.20 -7.28 -22.08
CA GLU A 99 -2.76 -8.50 -22.76
C GLU A 99 -3.94 -9.28 -23.36
N MET A 100 -5.02 -9.45 -22.61
CA MET A 100 -6.25 -10.09 -23.07
C MET A 100 -6.87 -9.33 -24.25
N ALA A 101 -6.99 -8.00 -24.15
CA ALA A 101 -7.49 -7.16 -25.24
C ALA A 101 -6.64 -7.29 -26.52
N SER A 102 -5.31 -7.27 -26.39
CA SER A 102 -4.41 -7.46 -27.53
C SER A 102 -4.56 -8.83 -28.18
N LYS A 103 -4.69 -9.90 -27.38
CA LYS A 103 -4.90 -11.27 -27.91
C LYS A 103 -6.24 -11.39 -28.62
N THR A 104 -7.31 -10.82 -28.06
CA THR A 104 -8.63 -10.81 -28.68
C THR A 104 -8.63 -10.05 -30.00
N GLN A 105 -7.96 -8.88 -30.07
CA GLN A 105 -7.82 -8.13 -31.32
C GLN A 105 -7.06 -8.92 -32.38
N ALA A 106 -5.94 -9.58 -32.01
CA ALA A 106 -5.18 -10.43 -32.92
C ALA A 106 -6.02 -11.60 -33.44
N ALA A 107 -6.77 -12.27 -32.56
CA ALA A 107 -7.69 -13.33 -32.95
C ALA A 107 -8.78 -12.82 -33.91
N ALA A 108 -9.26 -11.59 -33.72
CA ALA A 108 -10.33 -11.02 -34.55
C ALA A 108 -9.83 -10.76 -35.98
N VAL A 109 -8.60 -10.27 -36.12
CA VAL A 109 -7.94 -10.10 -37.43
C VAL A 109 -7.78 -11.43 -38.15
N VAL A 110 -7.36 -12.48 -37.44
CA VAL A 110 -7.21 -13.82 -38.03
C VAL A 110 -8.56 -14.39 -38.47
N ALA A 111 -9.57 -14.34 -37.60
CA ALA A 111 -10.91 -14.82 -37.89
C ALA A 111 -11.57 -14.08 -39.06
N ALA A 112 -11.36 -12.75 -39.15
CA ALA A 112 -11.85 -11.97 -40.29
C ALA A 112 -11.20 -12.38 -41.62
N GLY A 113 -9.94 -12.84 -41.59
CA GLY A 113 -9.21 -13.30 -42.78
C GLY A 113 -9.56 -14.71 -43.25
N ASN A 114 -9.96 -15.61 -42.35
CA ASN A 114 -10.19 -17.03 -42.67
C ASN A 114 -11.61 -17.54 -42.39
N GLY A 115 -12.49 -16.70 -41.82
CA GLY A 115 -13.86 -17.07 -41.47
C GLY A 115 -14.01 -18.03 -40.28
N ASN A 116 -12.92 -18.36 -39.58
CA ASN A 116 -12.95 -19.25 -38.41
C ASN A 116 -13.08 -18.44 -37.11
N PHE A 117 -14.24 -18.54 -36.46
CA PHE A 117 -14.57 -17.83 -35.23
C PHE A 117 -14.43 -18.67 -33.95
N SER A 118 -13.84 -19.88 -34.03
CA SER A 118 -13.72 -20.79 -32.87
C SER A 118 -12.99 -20.17 -31.67
N ALA A 119 -12.16 -19.13 -31.89
CA ALA A 119 -11.49 -18.38 -30.83
C ALA A 119 -12.45 -17.53 -29.97
N PHE A 120 -13.72 -17.40 -30.38
CA PHE A 120 -14.76 -16.59 -29.73
C PHE A 120 -15.96 -17.41 -29.26
N ASP A 121 -15.89 -18.74 -29.27
CA ASP A 121 -16.97 -19.59 -28.78
C ASP A 121 -17.28 -19.27 -27.31
N GLY A 122 -18.52 -18.85 -27.04
CA GLY A 122 -18.99 -18.38 -25.73
C GLY A 122 -19.01 -16.86 -25.52
N ALA A 123 -18.57 -16.05 -26.50
CA ALA A 123 -18.76 -14.60 -26.47
C ALA A 123 -20.25 -14.23 -26.69
N PRO A 124 -20.80 -13.21 -26.00
CA PRO A 124 -22.18 -12.79 -26.19
C PRO A 124 -22.39 -12.29 -27.63
N GLY A 125 -23.27 -12.96 -28.38
CA GLY A 125 -23.61 -12.60 -29.76
C GLY A 125 -23.31 -13.68 -30.81
N ASN A 126 -22.73 -14.82 -30.43
CA ASN A 126 -22.71 -16.05 -31.24
C ASN A 126 -23.94 -16.92 -30.97
#